data_AF-U2Z842-F1
#
_entry.id   AF-U2Z842-F1
#
_cell.length_a   1.000
_cell.length_b   1.000
_cell.length_c   1.000
_cell.angle_alpha   90.00
_cell.angle_beta   90.00
_cell.angle_gamma   90.00
#
_symmetry.space_group_name_H-M   'P 1'
#
loop_
_entity.id
_entity.type
_entity.pdbx_description
1 polymer ?
#
loop_
_entity_poly.entity_id
_entity_poly.type
_entity_poly.pdbx_seq_one_letter_code
_entity_poly.pdbx_strand_id
1 'polypeptide(L)'
;MKSRALFVSPSQPVPPKRLPLRLALWLLDRPRLGHHASVKRLAGRLLKQPARQGVVIAQSRLGQLLCRDCGNARDRRIGLELLRQAARSGDLRAQLELGRHYCQPRQREPLQARHWLEAAAAQGSHEAARLLQRLNP
;
A
#
# COMPACT_ATOMS: atom_id res chain seq x y z
N MET A 1 21.86 -29.79 45.43
CA MET A 1 20.89 -29.94 44.32
C MET A 1 20.90 -28.66 43.50
N LYS A 2 21.10 -28.76 42.18
CA LYS A 2 21.58 -27.68 41.30
C LYS A 2 20.49 -26.65 40.95
N SER A 3 20.79 -25.38 41.18
CA SER A 3 20.02 -24.22 40.73
C SER A 3 20.00 -24.12 39.20
N ARG A 4 18.81 -24.10 38.62
CA ARG A 4 18.55 -24.07 37.18
C ARG A 4 18.56 -22.60 36.72
N ALA A 5 19.69 -22.12 36.24
CA ALA A 5 19.83 -20.78 35.67
C ALA A 5 19.02 -20.71 34.36
N LEU A 6 18.01 -19.85 34.34
CA LEU A 6 17.25 -19.49 33.14
C LEU A 6 18.16 -18.66 32.23
N PHE A 7 18.61 -19.27 31.14
CA PHE A 7 19.25 -18.55 30.04
C PHE A 7 18.19 -17.70 29.33
N VAL A 8 18.11 -16.42 29.69
CA VAL A 8 17.42 -15.41 28.90
C VAL A 8 18.36 -15.03 27.75
N SER A 9 18.06 -15.52 26.56
CA SER A 9 18.79 -15.16 25.34
C SER A 9 18.71 -13.65 25.09
N PRO A 10 19.80 -12.99 24.66
CA PRO A 10 19.76 -11.56 24.37
C PRO A 10 18.85 -11.32 23.17
N SER A 11 17.83 -10.48 23.38
CA SER A 11 16.98 -9.94 22.33
C SER A 11 17.86 -9.26 21.29
N GLN A 12 17.87 -9.81 20.07
CA GLN A 12 18.57 -9.23 18.93
C GLN A 12 18.17 -7.74 18.79
N PRO A 13 19.12 -6.82 18.53
CA PRO A 13 18.80 -5.41 18.35
C PRO A 13 17.85 -5.29 17.14
N VAL A 14 16.62 -4.90 17.40
CA VAL A 14 15.63 -4.66 16.35
C VAL A 14 16.19 -3.53 15.47
N PRO A 15 16.52 -3.77 14.19
CA PRO A 15 17.10 -2.73 13.36
C PRO A 15 16.14 -1.52 13.33
N PRO A 16 16.67 -0.28 13.29
CA PRO A 16 15.82 0.90 13.36
C PRO A 16 14.81 0.85 12.21
N LYS A 17 13.53 0.73 12.58
CA LYS A 17 12.38 0.46 11.68
C LYS A 17 12.23 1.47 10.52
N ARG A 18 12.99 2.56 10.54
CA ARG A 18 12.98 3.65 9.54
C ARG A 18 13.81 3.37 8.28
N LEU A 19 14.92 2.63 8.40
CA LEU A 19 15.79 2.33 7.26
C LEU A 19 15.14 1.42 6.20
N PRO A 20 14.50 0.28 6.56
CA PRO A 20 13.91 -0.60 5.56
C PRO A 20 12.74 0.06 4.81
N LEU A 21 11.97 0.92 5.47
CA LEU A 21 10.89 1.68 4.84
C LEU A 21 11.43 2.65 3.79
N ARG A 22 12.40 3.51 4.16
CA ARG A 22 12.97 4.50 3.22
C ARG A 22 13.58 3.83 2.00
N LEU A 23 14.29 2.71 2.19
CA LEU A 23 14.82 1.92 1.08
C LEU A 23 13.71 1.38 0.18
N ALA A 24 12.64 0.84 0.75
CA ALA A 24 11.52 0.33 -0.04
C ALA A 24 10.86 1.42 -0.89
N LEU A 25 10.64 2.61 -0.31
CA LEU A 25 10.09 3.74 -1.04
C LEU A 25 11.03 4.19 -2.15
N TRP A 26 12.31 4.35 -1.82
CA TRP A 26 13.34 4.73 -2.80
C TRP A 26 13.44 3.74 -3.96
N LEU A 27 13.35 2.44 -3.71
CA LEU A 27 13.34 1.41 -4.76
C LEU A 27 12.14 1.54 -5.69
N LEU A 28 10.96 1.85 -5.14
CA LEU A 28 9.72 1.97 -5.92
C LEU A 28 9.61 3.29 -6.69
N ASP A 29 10.17 4.38 -6.17
CA ASP A 29 10.08 5.70 -6.81
C ASP A 29 11.10 5.87 -7.96
N ARG A 30 12.07 4.96 -8.11
CA ARG A 30 13.04 4.96 -9.21
C ARG A 30 12.42 4.40 -10.49
N PRO A 31 12.32 5.17 -11.59
CA PRO A 31 11.58 4.76 -12.79
C PRO A 31 12.15 3.52 -13.49
N ARG A 32 13.47 3.31 -13.46
CA ARG A 32 14.09 2.10 -14.04
C ARG A 32 13.99 0.88 -13.13
N LEU A 33 14.03 1.08 -11.81
CA LEU A 33 14.11 -0.01 -10.84
C LEU A 33 12.73 -0.49 -10.37
N GLY A 34 11.80 0.44 -10.14
CA GLY A 34 10.49 0.17 -9.54
C GLY A 34 9.59 -0.74 -10.39
N HIS A 35 9.87 -0.89 -11.68
CA HIS A 35 9.11 -1.78 -12.58
C HIS A 35 9.61 -3.23 -12.54
N HIS A 36 10.85 -3.50 -12.09
CA HIS A 36 11.39 -4.85 -12.06
C HIS A 36 10.71 -5.71 -10.98
N ALA A 37 10.25 -6.90 -11.36
CA ALA A 37 9.56 -7.82 -10.45
C ALA A 37 10.38 -8.18 -9.20
N SER A 38 11.70 -8.32 -9.32
CA SER A 38 12.61 -8.57 -8.21
C SER A 38 12.63 -7.41 -7.21
N VAL A 39 12.69 -6.17 -7.72
CA VAL A 39 12.66 -4.94 -6.91
C VAL A 39 11.32 -4.80 -6.21
N LYS A 40 10.20 -5.00 -6.92
CA LYS A 40 8.86 -4.98 -6.34
C LYS A 40 8.68 -6.01 -5.23
N ARG A 41 9.18 -7.25 -5.44
CA ARG A 41 9.15 -8.31 -4.43
C ARG A 41 9.98 -7.96 -3.19
N LEU A 42 11.16 -7.38 -3.38
CA LEU A 42 12.00 -6.90 -2.29
C LEU A 42 11.32 -5.76 -1.52
N ALA A 43 10.85 -4.73 -2.21
CA ALA A 43 10.13 -3.61 -1.61
C ALA A 43 8.89 -4.09 -0.85
N GLY A 44 8.10 -4.99 -1.43
CA GLY A 44 6.95 -5.61 -0.76
C GLY A 44 7.32 -6.29 0.55
N ARG A 45 8.44 -7.03 0.60
CA ARG A 45 8.94 -7.63 1.86
C ARG A 45 9.29 -6.58 2.90
N LEU A 46 9.97 -5.51 2.50
CA LEU A 46 10.36 -4.41 3.39
C LEU A 46 9.16 -3.62 3.92
N LEU A 47 8.08 -3.52 3.14
CA LEU A 47 6.86 -2.80 3.50
C LEU A 47 5.90 -3.59 4.41
N LYS A 48 6.01 -4.93 4.48
CA LYS A 48 5.10 -5.80 5.26
C LYS A 48 5.01 -5.39 6.73
N GLN A 49 6.14 -5.21 7.41
CA GLN A 49 6.14 -4.88 8.83
C GLN A 49 5.66 -3.44 9.10
N PRO A 50 6.13 -2.40 8.39
CA PRO A 50 5.58 -1.05 8.54
C PRO A 50 4.08 -0.96 8.24
N ALA A 51 3.59 -1.65 7.20
CA ALA A 51 2.16 -1.68 6.88
C ALA A 51 1.32 -2.31 8.02
N ARG A 52 1.82 -3.40 8.63
CA ARG A 52 1.20 -4.00 9.83
C ARG A 52 1.21 -3.08 11.04
N GLN A 53 2.18 -2.18 11.14
CA GLN A 53 2.29 -1.18 12.21
C GLN A 53 1.42 0.06 11.95
N GLY A 54 0.61 0.09 10.88
CA GLY A 54 -0.25 1.23 10.59
C GLY A 54 0.43 2.37 9.86
N VAL A 55 1.66 2.19 9.36
CA VAL A 55 2.36 3.24 8.59
C VAL A 55 1.64 3.43 7.26
N VAL A 56 0.90 4.55 7.15
CA VAL A 56 -0.01 4.88 6.03
C VAL A 56 0.65 4.72 4.66
N ILE A 57 1.83 5.33 4.46
CA ILE A 57 2.53 5.24 3.18
C ILE A 57 2.96 3.81 2.84
N ALA A 58 3.24 2.97 3.85
CA ALA A 58 3.59 1.59 3.64
C ALA A 58 2.38 0.72 3.31
N GLN A 59 1.23 0.98 3.95
CA GLN A 59 -0.05 0.38 3.60
C GLN A 59 -0.42 0.71 2.14
N SER A 60 -0.31 1.99 1.75
CA SER A 60 -0.56 2.45 0.38
C SER A 60 0.33 1.75 -0.65
N ARG A 61 1.65 1.76 -0.42
CA ARG A 61 2.62 1.14 -1.35
C ARG A 61 2.50 -0.37 -1.42
N LEU A 62 2.35 -1.05 -0.28
CA LEU A 62 2.17 -2.51 -0.27
C LEU A 62 0.83 -2.90 -0.90
N GLY A 63 -0.24 -2.16 -0.59
CA GLY A 63 -1.56 -2.36 -1.18
C GLY A 63 -1.53 -2.25 -2.71
N GLN A 64 -0.87 -1.21 -3.23
CA GLN A 64 -0.68 -1.02 -4.67
C GLN A 64 0.05 -2.20 -5.31
N LEU A 65 1.15 -2.69 -4.72
CA LEU A 65 1.89 -3.85 -5.22
C LEU A 65 1.02 -5.11 -5.24
N LEU A 66 0.29 -5.38 -4.16
CA LEU A 66 -0.57 -6.57 -4.08
C LEU A 66 -1.77 -6.51 -5.04
N CYS A 67 -2.29 -5.32 -5.33
CA CYS A 67 -3.40 -5.16 -6.28
C CYS A 67 -2.95 -5.26 -7.75
N ARG A 68 -1.77 -4.71 -8.09
CA ARG A 68 -1.31 -4.59 -9.48
C ARG A 68 -0.43 -5.75 -9.94
N ASP A 69 0.39 -6.30 -9.04
CA ASP A 69 1.47 -7.24 -9.40
C ASP A 69 1.21 -8.69 -8.92
N CYS A 70 0.16 -8.94 -8.14
CA CYS A 70 -0.20 -10.29 -7.70
C CYS A 70 -1.34 -10.88 -8.54
N GLY A 71 -1.04 -11.97 -9.25
CA GLY A 71 -2.01 -12.71 -10.06
C GLY A 71 -3.08 -13.45 -9.25
N ASN A 72 -2.84 -13.69 -7.95
CA ASN A 72 -3.80 -14.42 -7.11
C ASN A 72 -4.85 -13.49 -6.46
N ALA A 73 -6.05 -14.03 -6.22
CA ALA A 73 -7.17 -13.25 -5.67
C ALA A 73 -6.98 -12.89 -4.18
N ARG A 74 -6.26 -13.73 -3.42
CA ARG A 74 -6.03 -13.54 -1.99
C ARG A 74 -5.20 -12.29 -1.71
N ASP A 75 -4.09 -12.14 -2.41
CA ASP A 75 -3.19 -10.99 -2.30
C ASP A 75 -3.90 -9.72 -2.74
N ARG A 76 -4.70 -9.77 -3.83
CA ARG A 76 -5.52 -8.63 -4.23
C ARG A 76 -6.48 -8.18 -3.13
N ARG A 77 -7.14 -9.11 -2.42
CA ARG A 77 -8.03 -8.78 -1.30
C ARG A 77 -7.27 -8.08 -0.17
N ILE A 78 -6.12 -8.62 0.22
CA ILE A 78 -5.25 -8.02 1.24
C ILE A 78 -4.80 -6.63 0.79
N GLY A 79 -4.44 -6.48 -0.49
CA GLY A 79 -4.03 -5.20 -1.07
C GLY A 79 -5.11 -4.15 -0.97
N LEU A 80 -6.36 -4.51 -1.29
CA LEU A 80 -7.50 -3.60 -1.17
C LEU A 80 -7.80 -3.20 0.27
N GLU A 81 -7.67 -4.12 1.22
CA GLU A 81 -7.82 -3.81 2.65
C GLU A 81 -6.77 -2.79 3.11
N LEU A 82 -5.50 -2.96 2.70
CA LEU A 82 -4.43 -2.01 2.99
C LEU A 82 -4.67 -0.64 2.33
N LEU A 83 -5.14 -0.62 1.08
CA LEU A 83 -5.51 0.61 0.39
C LEU A 83 -6.67 1.33 1.10
N ARG A 84 -7.70 0.61 1.56
CA ARG A 84 -8.80 1.19 2.34
C ARG A 84 -8.32 1.82 3.65
N GLN A 85 -7.39 1.18 4.35
CA GLN A 85 -6.80 1.74 5.57
C GLN A 85 -6.02 3.03 5.29
N ALA A 86 -5.16 3.02 4.26
CA ALA A 86 -4.39 4.19 3.87
C ALA A 86 -5.26 5.34 3.36
N ALA A 87 -6.29 5.02 2.55
CA ALA A 87 -7.20 6.02 1.98
C ALA A 87 -8.05 6.72 3.03
N ARG A 88 -8.53 5.98 4.05
CA ARG A 88 -9.20 6.55 5.24
C ARG A 88 -8.29 7.47 6.04
N SER A 89 -6.98 7.24 5.98
CA SER A 89 -5.97 8.08 6.62
C SER A 89 -5.52 9.27 5.75
N GLY A 90 -6.18 9.50 4.61
CA GLY A 90 -5.92 10.62 3.72
C GLY A 90 -4.88 10.38 2.62
N ASP A 91 -4.34 9.16 2.47
CA ASP A 91 -3.30 8.91 1.46
C ASP A 91 -3.84 9.09 0.02
N LEU A 92 -3.39 10.15 -0.66
CA LEU A 92 -3.79 10.49 -2.02
C LEU A 92 -3.67 9.31 -2.98
N ARG A 93 -2.58 8.55 -2.90
CA ARG A 93 -2.34 7.43 -3.82
C ARG A 93 -3.35 6.31 -3.57
N ALA A 94 -3.60 5.95 -2.31
CA ALA A 94 -4.55 4.92 -1.96
C ALA A 94 -5.99 5.29 -2.36
N GLN A 95 -6.38 6.54 -2.15
CA GLN A 95 -7.67 7.07 -2.62
C GLN A 95 -7.81 6.95 -4.14
N LEU A 96 -6.78 7.36 -4.89
CA LEU A 96 -6.76 7.21 -6.34
C LEU A 96 -6.84 5.74 -6.79
N GLU A 97 -6.12 4.82 -6.15
CA GLU A 97 -6.18 3.38 -6.47
C GLU A 97 -7.58 2.79 -6.21
N LEU A 98 -8.22 3.14 -5.08
CA LEU A 98 -9.59 2.69 -4.79
C LEU A 98 -10.59 3.29 -5.78
N GLY A 99 -10.45 4.56 -6.11
CA GLY A 99 -11.24 5.20 -7.16
C GLY A 99 -11.18 4.45 -8.48
N ARG A 100 -9.96 4.13 -8.95
CA ARG A 100 -9.76 3.30 -10.16
C ARG A 100 -10.39 1.91 -10.03
N HIS A 101 -10.23 1.29 -8.86
CA HIS A 101 -10.75 -0.04 -8.60
C HIS A 101 -12.26 -0.12 -8.77
N TYR A 102 -12.99 0.81 -8.17
CA TYR A 102 -14.46 0.89 -8.27
C TYR A 102 -14.95 1.41 -9.63
N CYS A 103 -14.08 2.00 -10.44
CA CYS A 103 -14.38 2.31 -11.85
C CYS A 103 -14.30 1.09 -12.77
N GLN A 104 -13.69 -0.02 -12.33
CA GLN A 104 -13.53 -1.18 -13.20
C GLN A 104 -14.89 -1.81 -13.51
N PRO A 105 -15.14 -2.29 -14.75
CA PRO A 105 -16.43 -2.85 -15.14
C PRO A 105 -16.93 -3.97 -14.22
N ARG A 106 -16.01 -4.77 -13.65
CA ARG A 106 -16.32 -5.89 -12.76
C ARG A 106 -16.73 -5.47 -11.34
N GLN A 107 -16.40 -4.25 -10.92
CA GLN A 107 -16.60 -3.74 -9.57
C GLN A 107 -17.27 -2.38 -9.59
N ARG A 108 -18.09 -2.14 -10.62
CA ARG A 108 -18.64 -0.83 -10.94
C ARG A 108 -19.54 -0.34 -9.81
N GLU A 109 -18.95 0.41 -8.90
CA GLU A 109 -19.61 1.00 -7.74
C GLU A 109 -19.43 2.51 -7.83
N PRO A 110 -20.26 3.21 -8.62
CA PRO A 110 -20.01 4.59 -9.01
C PRO A 110 -19.98 5.54 -7.80
N LEU A 111 -20.76 5.26 -6.76
CA LEU A 111 -20.75 6.04 -5.52
C LEU A 111 -19.43 5.90 -4.77
N GLN A 112 -18.91 4.68 -4.62
CA GLN A 112 -17.60 4.46 -3.98
C GLN A 112 -16.47 5.05 -4.82
N ALA A 113 -16.55 4.89 -6.16
CA ALA A 113 -15.58 5.49 -7.07
C ALA A 113 -15.55 7.01 -6.94
N ARG A 114 -16.71 7.68 -6.99
CA ARG A 114 -16.82 9.13 -6.82
C ARG A 114 -16.25 9.58 -5.48
N HIS A 115 -16.65 8.94 -4.38
CA HIS A 115 -16.17 9.27 -3.03
C HIS A 115 -14.63 9.30 -2.94
N TRP A 116 -13.96 8.24 -3.40
CA TRP A 116 -12.50 8.16 -3.32
C TRP A 116 -11.79 9.09 -4.33
N LEU A 117 -12.37 9.26 -5.52
CA LEU A 117 -11.80 10.15 -6.52
C LEU A 117 -11.97 11.63 -6.16
N GLU A 118 -13.08 12.03 -5.55
CA GLU A 118 -13.29 13.39 -5.01
C GLU A 118 -12.26 13.69 -3.93
N ALA A 119 -12.04 12.76 -2.99
CA ALA A 119 -11.01 12.90 -1.97
C ALA A 119 -9.60 13.06 -2.57
N ALA A 120 -9.26 12.27 -3.60
CA ALA A 120 -7.96 12.38 -4.27
C ALA A 120 -7.85 13.68 -5.11
N ALA A 121 -8.92 14.12 -5.77
CA ALA A 121 -8.96 15.33 -6.58
C ALA A 121 -8.84 16.59 -5.72
N ALA A 122 -9.48 16.61 -4.54
CA ALA A 122 -9.36 17.69 -3.55
C ALA A 122 -7.91 17.88 -3.07
N GLN A 123 -7.08 16.83 -3.13
CA GLN A 123 -5.66 16.87 -2.82
C GLN A 123 -4.76 17.17 -4.05
N GLY A 124 -5.35 17.54 -5.19
CA GLY A 124 -4.62 17.92 -6.41
C GLY A 124 -4.34 16.78 -7.40
N SER A 125 -4.99 15.61 -7.24
CA SER A 125 -4.84 14.51 -8.21
C SER A 125 -5.57 14.83 -9.52
N HIS A 126 -4.81 15.28 -10.53
CA HIS A 126 -5.30 15.54 -11.88
C HIS A 126 -5.90 14.28 -12.53
N GLU A 127 -5.34 13.11 -12.21
CA GLU A 127 -5.88 11.84 -12.69
C GLU A 127 -7.23 11.52 -12.07
N ALA A 128 -7.41 11.80 -10.77
CA ALA A 128 -8.70 11.61 -10.12
C ALA A 128 -9.78 12.52 -10.73
N ALA A 129 -9.44 13.79 -10.96
CA ALA A 129 -10.34 14.75 -11.61
C ALA A 129 -10.79 14.28 -13.01
N ARG A 130 -9.86 13.76 -13.83
CA ARG A 130 -10.21 13.18 -15.14
C ARG A 130 -11.13 11.96 -15.03
N LEU A 131 -10.91 11.11 -14.03
CA LEU A 131 -11.77 9.93 -13.80
C LEU A 131 -13.17 10.33 -13.32
N LEU A 132 -13.29 11.38 -12.49
CA LEU A 132 -14.59 11.91 -12.06
C LEU A 132 -15.42 12.43 -13.24
N GLN A 133 -14.79 13.17 -14.16
CA GLN A 133 -15.48 13.65 -15.37
C GLN A 133 -16.08 12.48 -16.18
N ARG A 134 -15.41 11.32 -16.21
CA ARG A 134 -15.93 10.12 -16.90
C ARG A 134 -17.05 9.42 -16.13
N LEU A 135 -17.21 9.68 -14.83
CA LEU A 135 -18.27 9.12 -13.99
C LEU A 135 -19.51 10.01 -13.90
N ASN A 136 -19.39 11.29 -14.28
CA ASN A 136 -20.49 12.25 -14.37
C ASN A 136 -20.82 12.48 -15.85
N PRO A 137 -21.58 11.60 -16.52
CA PRO A 137 -22.13 11.89 -17.83
C PRO A 137 -23.13 13.05 -17.78
#